data_AF-A0AA95RP62-F1
#
_entry.id   AF-A0AA95RP62-F1
#
_cell.length_a   1.000
_cell.length_b   1.000
_cell.length_c   1.000
_cell.angle_alpha   90.00
_cell.angle_beta   90.00
_cell.angle_gamma   90.00
#
_symmetry.space_group_name_H-M   'P 1'
#
loop_
_entity.id
_entity.type
_entity.pdbx_description
1 polymer ?
#
loop_
_entity_poly.entity_id
_entity_poly.type
_entity_poly.pdbx_seq_one_letter_code
_entity_poly.pdbx_strand_id
1 'polypeptide(L)' 'MEFISKKQQAIIDFIDNFSFEFQYPPSIREIAVAMGHQSISTTHGFIKRLENKKLLS' A
#
# COMPACT_ATOMS: atom_id res chain seq x y z
N MET A 1 5.45 -4.62 19.48
CA MET A 1 4.34 -4.00 18.72
C MET A 1 4.97 -3.18 17.62
N GLU A 2 4.87 -3.62 16.38
CA GLU A 2 5.36 -2.84 15.25
C GLU A 2 4.53 -1.56 15.11
N PHE A 3 5.16 -0.40 15.26
CA PHE A 3 4.48 0.87 15.01
C PHE A 3 4.25 1.02 13.49
N ILE A 4 2.99 0.88 13.08
CA ILE A 4 2.52 1.22 11.74
C ILE A 4 2.35 2.75 11.70
N SER A 5 3.04 3.41 10.78
CA SER A 5 2.85 4.85 10.58
C SER A 5 1.46 5.14 10.00
N LYS A 6 0.86 6.31 10.28
CA LYS A 6 -0.43 6.71 9.68
C LYS A 6 -0.49 6.55 8.16
N LYS A 7 0.64 6.78 7.47
CA LYS A 7 0.76 6.57 6.02
C LYS A 7 0.73 5.09 5.62
N GLN A 8 1.34 4.23 6.43
CA GLN A 8 1.32 2.78 6.19
C GLN A 8 -0.07 2.21 6.43
N GLN A 9 -0.77 2.67 7.47
CA GLN A 9 -2.16 2.28 7.73
C GLN A 9 -3.06 2.69 6.57
N ALA A 10 -2.94 3.92 6.07
CA ALA A 10 -3.73 4.39 4.92
C ALA A 10 -3.51 3.53 3.65
N ILE A 11 -2.30 3.02 3.42
CA ILE A 11 -2.03 2.12 2.28
C ILE A 11 -2.71 0.77 2.49
N ILE A 12 -2.66 0.21 3.70
CA ILE A 12 -3.33 -1.07 4.02
C ILE A 12 -4.84 -0.91 3.87
N ASP A 13 -5.41 0.13 4.47
CA ASP A 13 -6.85 0.42 4.39
C ASP A 13 -7.29 0.63 2.93
N PHE A 14 -6.46 1.27 2.10
CA PHE A 14 -6.73 1.42 0.68
C PHE A 14 -6.72 0.06 -0.04
N ILE A 15 -5.71 -0.78 0.23
CA ILE A 15 -5.60 -2.11 -0.38
C ILE A 15 -6.82 -2.97 -0.03
N ASP A 16 -7.24 -2.98 1.23
CA ASP A 16 -8.41 -3.74 1.69
C ASP A 16 -9.70 -3.25 1.04
N ASN A 17 -9.95 -1.94 1.05
CA ASN A 17 -11.14 -1.35 0.42
C ASN A 17 -11.16 -1.61 -1.09
N PHE A 18 -10.02 -1.44 -1.76
CA PHE A 18 -9.91 -1.67 -3.19
C PHE A 18 -10.12 -3.15 -3.54
N SER A 19 -9.52 -4.05 -2.77
CA SER A 19 -9.72 -5.50 -2.96
C SER A 19 -11.18 -5.89 -2.74
N PHE A 20 -11.84 -5.27 -1.78
CA PHE A 20 -13.25 -5.49 -1.51
C PHE A 20 -14.16 -4.96 -2.65
N GLU A 21 -13.89 -3.76 -3.15
CA GLU A 21 -14.69 -3.10 -4.18
C GLU A 21 -14.48 -3.73 -5.57
N PHE A 22 -13.23 -3.97 -5.94
CA PHE A 22 -12.85 -4.41 -7.29
C PHE A 22 -12.63 -5.93 -7.41
N GLN A 23 -12.68 -6.67 -6.29
CA GLN A 23 -12.40 -8.12 -6.23
C GLN A 23 -10.97 -8.51 -6.66
N TYR A 24 -10.03 -7.57 -6.67
CA TYR A 24 -8.62 -7.85 -6.89
C TYR A 24 -7.74 -6.86 -6.11
N PRO A 25 -6.55 -7.29 -5.65
CA PRO A 25 -5.63 -6.40 -4.95
C PRO A 25 -5.12 -5.31 -5.90
N PRO A 26 -5.06 -4.03 -5.46
CA PRO A 26 -4.57 -2.96 -6.31
C PRO A 26 -3.09 -3.15 -6.63
N SER A 27 -2.72 -2.75 -7.84
CA SER A 27 -1.36 -2.70 -8.31
C SER A 27 -0.57 -1.56 -7.67
N ILE A 28 0.76 -1.67 -7.70
CA ILE A 28 1.68 -0.61 -7.24
C ILE A 28 1.37 0.73 -7.92
N ARG A 29 0.91 0.72 -9.17
CA ARG A 29 0.51 1.93 -9.90
C ARG A 29 -0.77 2.54 -9.33
N GLU A 30 -1.80 1.75 -9.07
CA GLU A 30 -3.05 2.23 -8.47
C GLU A 30 -2.81 2.80 -7.07
N ILE A 31 -1.99 2.13 -6.25
CA ILE A 31 -1.59 2.63 -4.92
C ILE A 31 -0.81 3.95 -5.06
N ALA A 32 0.10 4.07 -6.03
CA ALA A 32 0.85 5.32 -6.24
C ALA A 32 -0.04 6.49 -6.64
N VAL A 33 -1.03 6.23 -7.51
CA VAL A 33 -2.02 7.22 -7.95
C VAL A 33 -2.92 7.64 -6.77
N ALA A 34 -3.45 6.67 -6.02
CA ALA A 34 -4.30 6.92 -4.86
C ALA A 34 -3.59 7.71 -3.76
N MET A 35 -2.29 7.46 -3.55
CA MET A 35 -1.47 8.17 -2.57
C MET A 35 -0.91 9.51 -3.06
N GLY A 36 -1.20 9.91 -4.31
CA GLY A 36 -0.68 11.14 -4.91
C GLY A 36 0.85 11.17 -5.04
N HIS A 37 1.50 10.01 -5.11
CA HIS A 37 2.94 9.91 -5.25
C HIS A 37 3.34 10.12 -6.71
N GLN A 38 4.11 11.17 -6.97
CA GLN A 38 4.57 11.54 -8.31
C GLN A 38 5.47 10.47 -8.97
N SER A 39 6.01 9.53 -8.19
CA SER A 39 6.87 8.46 -8.70
C SER A 39 6.55 7.10 -8.10
N ILE A 40 6.39 6.11 -8.98
CA ILE A 40 6.18 4.69 -8.68
C ILE A 40 7.29 4.15 -7.76
N SER A 41 8.52 4.70 -7.88
CA SER A 41 9.69 4.31 -7.10
C SER A 41 9.51 4.54 -5.60
N THR A 42 8.82 5.62 -5.22
CA THR A 42 8.52 5.92 -3.82
C THR A 42 7.53 4.90 -3.25
N THR A 43 6.46 4.60 -3.98
CA THR A 43 5.45 3.61 -3.61
C THR A 43 6.05 2.20 -3.51
N HIS A 44 6.91 1.82 -4.46
CA HIS A 44 7.61 0.54 -4.42
C HIS A 44 8.48 0.39 -3.17
N GLY A 45 9.17 1.46 -2.73
CA GLY A 45 9.92 1.46 -1.48
C GLY A 45 9.04 1.29 -0.24
N PHE A 46 7.83 1.87 -0.24
CA PHE A 46 6.86 1.68 0.84
C PHE A 46 6.30 0.26 0.88
N ILE A 47 5.90 -0.29 -0.27
CA ILE A 47 5.37 -1.65 -0.37
C ILE A 47 6.43 -2.67 0.03
N LYS A 48 7.66 -2.53 -0.49
CA LYS A 48 8.78 -3.41 -0.11
C LYS A 48 9.06 -3.37 1.39
N ARG A 49 8.89 -2.22 2.05
CA ARG A 49 9.00 -2.12 3.52
C ARG A 49 7.83 -2.79 4.24
N LEU A 50 6.63 -2.79 3.68
CA LEU A 50 5.46 -3.49 4.23
C LEU A 50 5.57 -5.01 4.05
N GLU A 51 6.04 -5.47 2.89
CA GLU A 51 6.36 -6.89 2.63
C GLU A 51 7.48 -7.40 3.55
N ASN A 52 8.55 -6.61 3.73
CA ASN A 52 9.62 -6.97 4.66
C ASN A 52 9.14 -7.06 6.12
N LYS A 53 8.06 -6.35 6.46
CA LYS A 53 7.39 -6.44 7.77
C LYS A 53 6.42 -7.62 7.88
N LYS A 54 6.28 -8.46 6.84
CA LYS A 54 5.27 -9.54 6.74
C LYS A 54 3.82 -9.05 6.90
N LEU A 55 3.55 -7.77 6.65
CA LEU A 55 2.20 -7.19 6.71
C LEU A 55 1.46 -7.34 5.37
N LEU A 56 2.20 -7.56 4.28
CA LEU A 56 1.70 -8.03 3.00
C LEU A 56 2.37 -9.38 2.69
N SER A 57 1.60 -10.34 2.16
CA SER A 57 2.07 -11.65 1.68
C SER A 57 1.61 -11.90 0.27
#